data_AF-A0A7C3RB26-F1
#
_entry.id   AF-A0A7C3RB26-F1
#
_cell.length_a   1.000
_cell.length_b   1.000
_cell.length_c   1.000
_cell.angle_alpha   90.00
_cell.angle_beta   90.00
_cell.angle_gamma   90.00
#
_symmetry.space_group_name_H-M   'P 1'
#
loop_
_entity.id
_entity.type
_entity.pdbx_description
1 polymer ?
#
loop_
_entity_poly.entity_id
_entity_poly.type
_entity_poly.pdbx_seq_one_letter_code
_entity_poly.pdbx_strand_id
1 'polypeptide(L)'
;MNYNLFFILDLFSAIFNFLLGYYVFLKDSKRSANRGFFFLTLTATIWCASVAGLRALGFFPFPGQGLLEENLEIIKRYSIGWIWNQISWIGITFLPSTFLHFSIIFTAQKGFFQRKEFILTIYLISLSFLIYTFWTEPFTPPIFYILFSLFFISCLLISFILLLKKYISVESITEKNKLKFFIIGFSIPAVLGTLLDVIYPLLKYGMFVGTTFSHYFFTLGYVFIGLAVLRYGLFLDFQEILENIFRKMTEMALITDRGGTILMTNEKILEKLQCKEEEILGKKIGDFLVGGEKKFKEILEKLQKGETYQGKINFLSKEGQLLPFWVTFSFVKAGIVFVGQDLGEILRYQERLEKEVEKRTKELQQKIIELEEYYKLTVGRELKMLELKNEVERLKKELEKYKKKT
;
A
#
# COMPACT_ATOMS: atom_id res chain seq x y z
N MET A 1 -32.74 1.57 -30.83
CA MET A 1 -32.73 1.41 -29.35
C MET A 1 -31.44 0.75 -28.81
N ASN A 2 -30.79 -0.18 -29.52
CA ASN A 2 -29.62 -0.91 -28.99
C ASN A 2 -28.26 -0.17 -29.01
N TYR A 3 -28.08 0.88 -29.83
CA TYR A 3 -26.81 1.62 -29.91
C TYR A 3 -26.38 2.24 -28.57
N ASN A 4 -27.35 2.80 -27.82
CA ASN A 4 -27.07 3.42 -26.53
C ASN A 4 -26.57 2.40 -25.49
N LEU A 5 -27.10 1.17 -25.50
CA LEU A 5 -26.67 0.14 -24.55
C LEU A 5 -25.20 -0.25 -24.78
N PHE A 6 -24.83 -0.53 -26.03
CA PHE A 6 -23.48 -0.93 -26.37
C PHE A 6 -22.46 0.19 -26.17
N PHE A 7 -22.83 1.45 -26.47
CA PHE A 7 -22.00 2.61 -26.16
C PHE A 7 -21.71 2.71 -24.65
N ILE A 8 -22.74 2.57 -23.81
CA ILE A 8 -22.60 2.59 -22.35
C ILE A 8 -21.67 1.46 -21.88
N LEU A 9 -21.80 0.26 -22.44
CA LEU A 9 -20.93 -0.88 -22.11
C LEU A 9 -19.47 -0.62 -22.51
N ASP A 10 -19.20 -0.03 -23.68
CA ASP A 10 -17.83 0.30 -24.11
C ASP A 10 -17.20 1.35 -23.20
N LEU A 11 -17.97 2.38 -22.84
CA LEU A 11 -17.51 3.42 -21.93
C LEU A 11 -17.25 2.86 -20.53
N PHE A 12 -18.13 1.98 -20.04
CA PHE A 12 -17.91 1.26 -18.78
C PHE A 12 -16.64 0.42 -18.83
N SER A 13 -16.42 -0.34 -19.90
CA SER A 13 -15.18 -1.10 -20.12
C SER A 13 -13.93 -0.24 -20.07
N ALA A 14 -13.94 0.93 -20.75
CA ALA A 14 -12.82 1.87 -20.73
C ALA A 14 -12.56 2.42 -19.32
N ILE A 15 -13.60 2.91 -18.65
CA ILE A 15 -13.48 3.48 -17.30
C ILE A 15 -13.02 2.43 -16.30
N PHE A 16 -13.62 1.23 -16.33
CA PHE A 16 -13.25 0.14 -15.43
C PHE A 16 -11.78 -0.27 -15.60
N ASN A 17 -11.34 -0.48 -16.84
CA ASN A 17 -9.97 -0.88 -17.13
C ASN A 17 -8.98 0.19 -16.64
N PHE A 18 -9.27 1.47 -16.87
CA PHE A 18 -8.44 2.59 -16.42
C PHE A 18 -8.37 2.66 -14.89
N LEU A 19 -9.52 2.66 -14.21
CA LEU A 19 -9.59 2.79 -12.76
C LEU A 19 -8.89 1.62 -12.05
N LEU A 20 -9.03 0.40 -12.58
CA LEU A 20 -8.33 -0.76 -12.03
C LEU A 20 -6.81 -0.62 -12.14
N GLY A 21 -6.32 -0.22 -13.31
CA GLY A 21 -4.89 0.04 -13.53
C GLY A 21 -4.37 1.16 -12.65
N TYR A 22 -5.09 2.28 -12.60
CA TYR A 22 -4.74 3.46 -11.83
C TYR A 22 -4.72 3.19 -10.33
N TYR A 23 -5.68 2.42 -9.82
CA TYR A 23 -5.71 1.97 -8.43
C TYR A 23 -4.44 1.19 -8.05
N VAL A 24 -4.03 0.24 -8.90
CA VAL A 24 -2.79 -0.53 -8.70
C VAL A 24 -1.56 0.36 -8.76
N PHE A 25 -1.52 1.30 -9.70
CA PHE A 25 -0.41 2.24 -9.83
C PHE A 25 -0.24 3.13 -8.60
N LEU A 26 -1.34 3.63 -8.03
CA LEU A 26 -1.30 4.47 -6.82
C LEU A 26 -0.86 3.74 -5.56
N LYS A 27 -1.02 2.41 -5.49
CA LYS A 27 -0.57 1.62 -4.33
C LYS A 27 0.95 1.64 -4.16
N ASP A 28 1.68 1.57 -5.26
CA ASP A 28 3.13 1.74 -5.30
C ASP A 28 3.58 1.94 -6.76
N SER A 29 3.90 3.19 -7.12
CA SER A 29 4.33 3.57 -8.47
C SER A 29 5.80 3.24 -8.76
N LYS A 30 6.60 2.92 -7.72
CA LYS A 30 8.01 2.57 -7.85
C LYS A 30 8.20 1.11 -8.25
N ARG A 31 7.23 0.24 -7.95
CA ARG A 31 7.26 -1.17 -8.36
C ARG A 31 7.04 -1.34 -9.86
N SER A 32 7.95 -2.08 -10.51
CA SER A 32 7.89 -2.37 -11.95
C SER A 32 6.63 -3.15 -12.35
N ALA A 33 6.17 -4.08 -11.50
CA ALA A 33 4.94 -4.84 -11.73
C ALA A 33 3.70 -3.92 -11.80
N ASN A 34 3.59 -2.94 -10.89
CA ASN A 34 2.45 -2.02 -10.86
C ASN A 34 2.45 -1.11 -12.08
N ARG A 35 3.63 -0.59 -12.48
CA ARG A 35 3.78 0.17 -13.73
C ARG A 35 3.43 -0.67 -14.95
N GLY A 36 3.94 -1.90 -15.03
CA GLY A 36 3.65 -2.81 -16.15
C GLY A 36 2.16 -3.12 -16.26
N PHE A 37 1.48 -3.36 -15.13
CA PHE A 37 0.04 -3.59 -15.10
C PHE A 37 -0.76 -2.35 -15.51
N PHE A 38 -0.32 -1.16 -15.07
CA PHE A 38 -0.91 0.10 -15.51
C PHE A 38 -0.78 0.31 -17.03
N PHE A 39 0.39 0.05 -17.61
CA PHE A 39 0.55 0.13 -19.07
C PHE A 39 -0.33 -0.87 -19.82
N LEU A 40 -0.47 -2.10 -19.31
CA LEU A 40 -1.34 -3.12 -19.89
C LEU A 40 -2.83 -2.74 -19.83
N THR A 41 -3.28 -2.16 -18.73
CA THR A 41 -4.67 -1.70 -18.58
C THR A 41 -4.93 -0.43 -19.37
N LEU A 42 -3.91 0.43 -19.54
CA LEU A 42 -3.97 1.64 -20.35
C LEU A 42 -4.15 1.33 -21.85
N THR A 43 -3.42 0.36 -22.41
CA THR A 43 -3.59 -0.05 -23.82
C THR A 43 -5.01 -0.58 -24.09
N ALA A 44 -5.54 -1.40 -23.19
CA ALA A 44 -6.93 -1.86 -23.26
C ALA A 44 -7.95 -0.73 -23.07
N THR A 45 -7.65 0.25 -22.21
CA THR A 45 -8.47 1.45 -22.02
C THR A 45 -8.57 2.26 -23.30
N ILE A 46 -7.43 2.53 -23.95
CA ILE A 46 -7.34 3.26 -25.23
C ILE A 46 -8.20 2.55 -26.28
N TRP A 47 -8.08 1.23 -26.37
CA TRP A 47 -8.90 0.44 -27.29
C TRP A 47 -10.40 0.55 -26.96
N CYS A 48 -10.82 0.32 -25.71
CA CYS A 48 -12.24 0.40 -25.33
C CYS A 48 -12.82 1.80 -25.55
N ALA A 49 -12.07 2.85 -25.21
CA ALA A 49 -12.49 4.24 -25.40
C ALA A 49 -12.65 4.57 -26.88
N SER A 50 -11.76 4.06 -27.73
CA SER A 50 -11.86 4.23 -29.17
C SER A 50 -13.09 3.54 -29.77
N VAL A 51 -13.42 2.33 -29.29
CA VAL A 51 -14.62 1.60 -29.70
C VAL A 51 -15.88 2.34 -29.26
N ALA A 52 -15.90 2.92 -28.06
CA ALA A 52 -16.99 3.78 -27.61
C ALA A 52 -17.15 5.00 -28.53
N GLY A 53 -16.05 5.63 -28.94
CA GLY A 53 -16.06 6.74 -29.90
C GLY A 53 -16.63 6.35 -31.27
N LEU A 54 -16.20 5.21 -31.81
CA LEU A 54 -16.78 4.62 -33.01
C LEU A 54 -18.29 4.33 -32.82
N ARG A 55 -18.71 3.85 -31.65
CA ARG A 55 -20.11 3.53 -31.38
C ARG A 55 -21.00 4.76 -31.19
N ALA A 56 -20.46 5.85 -30.66
CA ALA A 56 -21.13 7.16 -30.61
C ALA A 56 -21.39 7.69 -32.03
N LEU A 57 -20.46 7.42 -32.94
CA LEU A 57 -20.64 7.61 -34.37
C LEU A 57 -21.45 6.46 -35.00
N GLY A 58 -22.19 5.65 -34.25
CA GLY A 58 -23.06 4.57 -34.73
C GLY A 58 -22.39 3.43 -35.51
N PHE A 59 -21.06 3.30 -35.49
CA PHE A 59 -20.40 2.12 -36.06
C PHE A 59 -20.75 0.90 -35.20
N PHE A 60 -21.20 -0.17 -35.86
CA PHE A 60 -21.61 -1.40 -35.19
C PHE A 60 -20.60 -2.52 -35.44
N PRO A 61 -20.34 -3.40 -34.45
CA PRO A 61 -19.50 -4.56 -34.65
C PRO A 61 -20.12 -5.48 -35.71
N PHE A 62 -19.33 -5.83 -36.73
CA PHE A 62 -19.75 -6.44 -38.00
C PHE A 62 -20.59 -5.52 -38.89
N PRO A 63 -20.00 -4.85 -39.90
CA PRO A 63 -20.78 -4.16 -40.90
C PRO A 63 -21.60 -5.18 -41.70
N GLY A 64 -22.93 -5.09 -41.65
CA GLY A 64 -23.76 -5.62 -42.72
C GLY A 64 -23.44 -4.85 -44.01
N GLN A 65 -23.44 -5.54 -45.15
CA GLN A 65 -23.02 -5.07 -46.48
C GLN A 65 -23.65 -3.77 -47.02
N GLY A 66 -24.55 -3.09 -46.31
CA GLY A 66 -25.21 -1.89 -46.78
C GLY A 66 -24.74 -0.64 -46.04
N LEU A 67 -23.73 0.04 -46.56
CA LEU A 67 -23.45 1.47 -46.30
C LEU A 67 -22.43 1.98 -47.35
N LEU A 68 -22.76 1.78 -48.63
CA LEU A 68 -22.26 2.64 -49.71
C LEU A 68 -23.42 3.53 -50.13
N GLU A 69 -23.49 4.74 -49.59
CA GLU A 69 -24.16 5.86 -50.25
C GLU A 69 -23.65 7.16 -49.62
N GLU A 70 -23.16 8.07 -50.46
CA GLU A 70 -22.39 9.26 -50.08
C GLU A 70 -23.31 10.37 -49.54
N ASN A 71 -23.18 10.70 -48.25
CA ASN A 71 -23.75 11.91 -47.65
C ASN A 71 -22.66 12.70 -46.87
N LEU A 72 -22.77 14.02 -46.78
CA LEU A 72 -21.83 14.88 -46.04
C LEU A 72 -21.72 14.54 -44.54
N GLU A 73 -22.80 14.04 -43.95
CA GLU A 73 -22.86 13.54 -42.58
C GLU A 73 -22.13 12.20 -42.43
N ILE A 74 -22.19 11.36 -43.47
CA ILE A 74 -21.40 10.12 -43.59
C ILE A 74 -19.91 10.48 -43.75
N ILE A 75 -19.54 11.49 -44.54
CA ILE A 75 -18.15 11.95 -44.69
C ILE A 75 -17.57 12.47 -43.36
N LYS A 76 -18.32 13.27 -42.58
CA LYS A 76 -17.88 13.71 -41.23
C LYS A 76 -17.78 12.54 -40.25
N ARG A 77 -18.71 11.59 -40.33
CA ARG A 77 -18.69 10.34 -39.55
C ARG A 77 -17.49 9.46 -39.94
N TYR A 78 -17.07 9.47 -41.20
CA TYR A 78 -15.86 8.81 -41.67
C TYR A 78 -14.59 9.53 -41.21
N SER A 79 -14.52 10.87 -41.23
CA SER A 79 -13.31 11.59 -40.79
C SER A 79 -13.08 11.49 -39.28
N ILE A 80 -14.12 11.64 -38.46
CA ILE A 80 -14.02 11.45 -37.01
C ILE A 80 -13.90 9.96 -36.67
N GLY A 81 -14.58 9.08 -37.41
CA GLY A 81 -14.46 7.63 -37.26
C GLY A 81 -13.04 7.14 -37.55
N TRP A 82 -12.37 7.72 -38.55
CA TRP A 82 -10.98 7.44 -38.85
C TRP A 82 -10.06 7.81 -37.69
N ILE A 83 -10.27 8.96 -37.04
CA ILE A 83 -9.51 9.35 -35.83
C ILE A 83 -9.68 8.30 -34.73
N TRP A 84 -10.92 7.88 -34.45
CA TRP A 84 -11.16 6.84 -33.45
C TRP A 84 -10.55 5.50 -33.83
N ASN A 85 -10.57 5.12 -35.11
CA ASN A 85 -9.90 3.93 -35.59
C ASN A 85 -8.36 3.99 -35.38
N GLN A 86 -7.74 5.15 -35.64
CA GLN A 86 -6.31 5.33 -35.37
C GLN A 86 -6.00 5.25 -33.87
N ILE A 87 -6.85 5.82 -33.01
CA ILE A 87 -6.72 5.67 -31.55
C ILE A 87 -6.85 4.18 -31.15
N SER A 88 -7.76 3.43 -31.78
CA SER A 88 -7.94 2.00 -31.56
C SER A 88 -6.65 1.22 -31.83
N TRP A 89 -6.00 1.50 -32.96
CA TRP A 89 -4.75 0.85 -33.34
C TRP A 89 -3.62 1.11 -32.34
N ILE A 90 -3.58 2.26 -31.65
CA ILE A 90 -2.62 2.50 -30.56
C ILE A 90 -2.82 1.49 -29.43
N GLY A 91 -4.07 1.25 -29.02
CA GLY A 91 -4.38 0.26 -28.00
C GLY A 91 -4.07 -1.16 -28.46
N ILE A 92 -4.58 -1.55 -29.63
CA ILE A 92 -4.50 -2.91 -30.18
C ILE A 92 -3.04 -3.35 -30.43
N THR A 93 -2.22 -2.49 -31.04
CA THR A 93 -0.84 -2.86 -31.42
C THR A 93 0.08 -3.08 -30.21
N PHE A 94 -0.12 -2.31 -29.14
CA PHE A 94 0.71 -2.39 -27.93
C PHE A 94 0.18 -3.37 -26.88
N LEU A 95 -1.08 -3.81 -26.98
CA LEU A 95 -1.67 -4.80 -26.09
C LEU A 95 -0.85 -6.11 -25.97
N PRO A 96 -0.43 -6.80 -27.06
CA PRO A 96 0.34 -8.04 -26.93
C PRO A 96 1.72 -7.83 -26.29
N SER A 97 2.41 -6.74 -26.63
CA SER A 97 3.74 -6.40 -26.10
C SER A 97 3.70 -6.03 -24.62
N THR A 98 2.75 -5.19 -24.22
CA THR A 98 2.54 -4.85 -22.79
C THR A 98 2.15 -6.08 -21.99
N PHE A 99 1.36 -6.99 -22.56
CA PHE A 99 0.99 -8.24 -21.92
C PHE A 99 2.18 -9.19 -21.71
N LEU A 100 3.01 -9.38 -22.73
CA LEU A 100 4.22 -10.19 -22.64
C LEU A 100 5.23 -9.61 -21.67
N HIS A 101 5.49 -8.31 -21.75
CA HIS A 101 6.39 -7.62 -20.84
C HIS A 101 5.90 -7.73 -19.39
N PHE A 102 4.61 -7.50 -19.13
CA PHE A 102 4.04 -7.69 -17.80
C PHE A 102 4.20 -9.13 -17.31
N SER A 103 3.94 -10.13 -18.15
CA SER A 103 4.06 -11.55 -17.79
C SER A 103 5.50 -11.93 -17.41
N ILE A 104 6.50 -11.36 -18.08
CA ILE A 104 7.92 -11.51 -17.75
C ILE A 104 8.24 -10.91 -16.37
N ILE A 105 7.76 -9.68 -16.11
CA ILE A 105 7.95 -9.01 -14.81
C ILE A 105 7.27 -9.82 -13.69
N PHE A 106 6.01 -10.19 -13.90
CA PHE A 106 5.17 -10.85 -12.91
C PHE A 106 5.69 -12.25 -12.55
N THR A 107 6.21 -12.99 -13.52
CA THR A 107 6.79 -14.32 -13.26
C THR A 107 8.25 -14.28 -12.81
N ALA A 108 8.86 -13.09 -12.74
CA ALA A 108 10.26 -12.86 -12.36
C ALA A 108 11.26 -13.72 -13.17
N GLN A 109 11.03 -13.87 -14.48
CA GLN A 109 11.93 -14.63 -15.36
C GLN A 109 13.32 -14.01 -15.36
N LYS A 110 14.37 -14.83 -15.40
CA LYS A 110 15.76 -14.36 -15.53
C LYS A 110 16.31 -14.69 -16.92
N GLY A 111 17.44 -14.07 -17.30
CA GLY A 111 18.16 -14.39 -18.54
C GLY A 111 17.61 -13.64 -19.75
N PHE A 112 17.39 -14.35 -20.87
CA PHE A 112 17.05 -13.76 -22.16
C PHE A 112 15.84 -12.80 -22.11
N PHE A 113 14.77 -13.19 -21.43
CA PHE A 113 13.53 -12.41 -21.37
C PHE A 113 13.65 -11.06 -20.63
N GLN A 114 14.66 -10.87 -19.79
CA GLN A 114 14.90 -9.60 -19.08
C GLN A 114 15.85 -8.65 -19.82
N ARG A 115 16.44 -9.09 -20.93
CA ARG A 115 17.35 -8.27 -21.72
C ARG A 115 16.60 -7.06 -22.27
N LYS A 116 17.18 -5.86 -22.11
CA LYS A 116 16.57 -4.61 -22.57
C LYS A 116 16.34 -4.64 -24.08
N GLU A 117 17.21 -5.32 -24.80
CA GLU A 117 17.14 -5.51 -26.26
C GLU A 117 15.90 -6.32 -26.63
N PHE A 118 15.60 -7.41 -25.93
CA PHE A 118 14.41 -8.22 -26.19
C PHE A 118 13.13 -7.42 -25.94
N ILE A 119 13.06 -6.71 -24.80
CA ILE A 119 11.92 -5.85 -24.48
C ILE A 119 11.79 -4.74 -25.53
N LEU A 120 12.88 -4.10 -25.93
CA LEU A 120 12.85 -3.07 -26.97
C LEU A 120 12.34 -3.63 -28.30
N THR A 121 12.80 -4.82 -28.72
CA THR A 121 12.36 -5.46 -29.97
C THR A 121 10.86 -5.71 -30.00
N ILE A 122 10.26 -6.23 -28.94
CA ILE A 122 8.79 -6.48 -28.93
C ILE A 122 8.00 -5.18 -29.09
N TYR A 123 8.43 -4.09 -28.46
CA TYR A 123 7.79 -2.78 -28.61
C TYR A 123 8.05 -2.14 -29.98
N LEU A 124 9.23 -2.36 -30.58
CA LEU A 124 9.52 -1.90 -31.94
C LEU A 124 8.66 -2.62 -32.98
N ILE A 125 8.34 -3.90 -32.78
CA ILE A 125 7.40 -4.64 -33.63
C ILE A 125 5.98 -4.05 -33.50
N SER A 126 5.50 -3.78 -32.28
CA SER A 126 4.22 -3.07 -32.09
C SER A 126 4.20 -1.71 -32.79
N LEU A 127 5.29 -0.95 -32.68
CA LEU A 127 5.42 0.36 -33.28
C LEU A 127 5.43 0.29 -34.82
N SER A 128 6.06 -0.72 -35.42
CA SER A 128 6.06 -0.86 -36.88
C SER A 128 4.67 -1.17 -37.43
N PHE A 129 3.89 -2.01 -36.73
CA PHE A 129 2.48 -2.23 -37.06
C PHE A 129 1.67 -0.95 -36.94
N LEU A 130 1.86 -0.17 -35.86
CA LEU A 130 1.15 1.10 -35.68
C LEU A 130 1.49 2.10 -36.79
N ILE A 131 2.78 2.28 -37.11
CA ILE A 131 3.19 3.19 -38.19
C ILE A 131 2.52 2.75 -39.50
N TYR A 132 2.52 1.46 -39.80
CA TYR A 132 1.89 0.96 -41.03
C TYR A 132 0.39 1.26 -41.12
N THR A 133 -0.36 1.17 -40.00
CA THR A 133 -1.81 1.47 -40.00
C THR A 133 -2.11 2.95 -40.24
N PHE A 134 -1.23 3.86 -39.83
CA PHE A 134 -1.39 5.30 -40.14
C PHE A 134 -1.22 5.62 -41.62
N TRP A 135 -0.43 4.83 -42.35
CA TRP A 135 -0.11 5.07 -43.76
C TRP A 135 -1.05 4.36 -44.75
N THR A 136 -1.64 3.24 -44.34
CA THR A 136 -2.34 2.34 -45.29
C THR A 136 -3.84 2.22 -45.06
N GLU A 137 -4.37 2.66 -43.92
CA GLU A 137 -5.83 2.68 -43.68
C GLU A 137 -6.54 3.65 -44.63
N PRO A 138 -7.72 3.28 -45.19
CA PRO A 138 -8.52 2.08 -44.87
C PRO A 138 -8.17 0.83 -45.69
N PHE A 139 -7.12 0.86 -46.53
CA PHE A 139 -6.76 -0.20 -47.47
C PHE A 139 -5.58 -1.06 -46.99
N THR A 140 -5.68 -1.61 -45.79
CA THR A 140 -4.70 -2.54 -45.21
C THR A 140 -4.79 -3.92 -45.89
N PRO A 141 -3.69 -4.45 -46.45
CA PRO A 141 -3.73 -5.71 -47.18
C PRO A 141 -3.91 -6.92 -46.24
N PRO A 142 -4.50 -8.04 -46.70
CA PRO A 142 -4.71 -9.23 -45.87
C PRO A 142 -3.46 -9.76 -45.17
N ILE A 143 -2.29 -9.65 -45.82
CA ILE A 143 -1.01 -10.09 -45.26
C ILE A 143 -0.64 -9.36 -43.97
N PHE A 144 -1.00 -8.07 -43.84
CA PHE A 144 -0.77 -7.30 -42.62
C PHE A 144 -1.46 -7.95 -41.43
N TYR A 145 -2.74 -8.29 -41.59
CA TYR A 145 -3.54 -8.88 -40.52
C TYR A 145 -3.06 -10.28 -40.14
N ILE A 146 -2.57 -11.07 -41.10
CA ILE A 146 -1.95 -12.37 -40.83
C ILE A 146 -0.70 -12.19 -39.97
N LEU A 147 0.21 -11.30 -40.37
CA LEU A 147 1.45 -11.05 -39.63
C LEU A 147 1.17 -10.48 -38.23
N PHE A 148 0.23 -9.55 -38.13
CA PHE A 148 -0.20 -8.99 -36.84
C PHE A 148 -0.82 -10.06 -35.95
N SER A 149 -1.69 -10.91 -36.47
CA SER A 149 -2.31 -12.01 -35.71
C SER A 149 -1.27 -13.03 -35.22
N LEU A 150 -0.29 -13.40 -36.07
CA LEU A 150 0.81 -14.27 -35.69
C LEU A 150 1.64 -13.67 -34.55
N PHE A 151 1.98 -12.38 -34.66
CA PHE A 151 2.69 -11.67 -33.60
C PHE A 151 1.87 -11.65 -32.29
N PHE A 152 0.61 -11.26 -32.38
CA PHE A 152 -0.30 -11.16 -31.24
C PHE A 152 -0.44 -12.50 -30.52
N ILE A 153 -0.77 -13.57 -31.25
CA ILE A 153 -0.93 -14.93 -30.71
C ILE A 153 0.39 -15.44 -30.12
N SER A 154 1.54 -15.16 -30.76
CA SER A 154 2.85 -15.56 -30.24
C SER A 154 3.14 -14.93 -28.88
N CYS A 155 2.88 -13.62 -28.72
CA CYS A 155 3.02 -12.94 -27.43
C CYS A 155 2.12 -13.55 -26.36
N LEU A 156 0.84 -13.81 -26.68
CA LEU A 156 -0.09 -14.42 -25.73
C LEU A 156 0.34 -15.84 -25.34
N LEU A 157 0.76 -16.66 -26.31
CA LEU A 157 1.17 -18.05 -26.07
C LEU A 157 2.44 -18.12 -25.21
N ILE A 158 3.45 -17.27 -25.50
CA ILE A 158 4.65 -17.18 -24.67
C ILE A 158 4.27 -16.75 -23.24
N SER A 159 3.45 -15.71 -23.08
CA SER A 159 2.98 -15.29 -21.75
C SER A 159 2.27 -16.39 -20.98
N PHE A 160 1.38 -17.13 -21.64
CA PHE A 160 0.66 -18.24 -21.03
C PHE A 160 1.61 -19.33 -20.51
N ILE A 161 2.60 -19.72 -21.33
CA ILE A 161 3.61 -20.71 -20.95
C ILE A 161 4.42 -20.23 -19.74
N LEU A 162 4.83 -18.96 -19.71
CA LEU A 162 5.57 -18.40 -18.57
C LEU A 162 4.75 -18.43 -17.28
N LEU A 163 3.48 -18.04 -17.36
CA LEU A 163 2.56 -18.04 -16.22
C LEU A 163 2.29 -19.46 -15.71
N LEU A 164 2.06 -20.41 -16.61
CA LEU A 164 1.80 -21.80 -16.27
C LEU A 164 3.03 -22.47 -15.65
N LYS A 165 4.23 -22.24 -16.22
CA LYS A 165 5.49 -22.70 -15.65
C LYS A 165 5.69 -22.16 -14.24
N LYS A 166 5.41 -20.86 -14.02
CA LYS A 166 5.49 -20.26 -12.69
C LYS A 166 4.48 -20.89 -11.72
N TYR A 167 3.23 -21.08 -12.15
CA TYR A 167 2.17 -21.69 -11.35
C TYR A 167 2.54 -23.10 -10.85
N ILE A 168 3.14 -23.93 -11.71
CA ILE A 168 3.58 -25.28 -11.35
C ILE A 168 4.76 -25.23 -10.36
N SER A 169 5.67 -24.26 -10.50
CA SER A 169 6.89 -24.18 -9.68
C SER A 169 6.70 -23.63 -8.26
N VAL A 170 5.63 -22.88 -8.00
CA VAL A 170 5.42 -22.16 -6.73
C VAL A 170 4.80 -23.11 -5.70
N GLU A 171 5.32 -23.16 -4.47
CA GLU A 171 4.73 -23.96 -3.38
C GLU A 171 3.68 -23.19 -2.57
N SER A 172 3.87 -21.87 -2.40
CA SER A 172 2.98 -21.02 -1.61
C SER A 172 1.55 -20.99 -2.16
N ILE A 173 0.57 -21.35 -1.33
CA ILE A 173 -0.85 -21.37 -1.71
C ILE A 173 -1.37 -19.98 -2.10
N THR A 174 -0.92 -18.93 -1.41
CA THR A 174 -1.30 -17.55 -1.69
C THR A 174 -0.81 -17.13 -3.07
N GLU A 175 0.44 -17.48 -3.39
CA GLU A 175 1.07 -17.13 -4.66
C GLU A 175 0.51 -17.96 -5.82
N LYS A 176 0.17 -19.24 -5.59
CA LYS A 176 -0.61 -20.05 -6.54
C LYS A 176 -1.97 -19.43 -6.84
N ASN A 177 -2.70 -18.97 -5.82
CA ASN A 177 -4.00 -18.33 -6.02
C ASN A 177 -3.88 -17.05 -6.84
N LYS A 178 -2.88 -16.19 -6.56
CA LYS A 178 -2.58 -15.01 -7.39
C LYS A 178 -2.39 -15.37 -8.86
N LEU A 179 -1.52 -16.35 -9.14
CA LEU A 179 -1.25 -16.84 -10.50
C LEU A 179 -2.48 -17.45 -11.16
N LYS A 180 -3.31 -18.20 -10.41
CA LYS A 180 -4.54 -18.83 -10.92
C LYS A 180 -5.52 -17.78 -11.45
N PHE A 181 -5.81 -16.74 -10.68
CA PHE A 181 -6.71 -15.67 -11.12
C PHE A 181 -6.13 -14.90 -12.30
N PHE A 182 -4.81 -14.71 -12.34
CA PHE A 182 -4.16 -14.07 -13.47
C PHE A 182 -4.27 -14.92 -14.75
N ILE A 183 -4.05 -16.23 -14.65
CA ILE A 183 -4.20 -17.18 -15.76
C ILE A 183 -5.64 -17.19 -16.27
N ILE A 184 -6.64 -17.28 -15.38
CA ILE A 184 -8.06 -17.26 -15.77
C ILE A 184 -8.40 -15.93 -16.45
N GLY A 185 -8.02 -14.81 -15.84
CA GLY A 185 -8.26 -13.47 -16.39
C GLY A 185 -7.59 -13.23 -17.74
N PHE A 186 -6.49 -13.93 -18.02
CA PHE A 186 -5.83 -13.93 -19.32
C PHE A 186 -6.51 -14.85 -20.34
N SER A 187 -6.82 -16.09 -19.95
CA SER A 187 -7.30 -17.11 -20.88
C SER A 187 -8.63 -16.75 -21.52
N ILE A 188 -9.51 -16.05 -20.78
CA ILE A 188 -10.82 -15.59 -21.28
C ILE A 188 -10.63 -14.69 -22.53
N PRO A 189 -9.96 -13.52 -22.46
CA PRO A 189 -9.74 -12.69 -23.63
C PRO A 189 -8.85 -13.33 -24.70
N ALA A 190 -7.84 -14.12 -24.32
CA ALA A 190 -6.97 -14.77 -25.31
C ALA A 190 -7.74 -15.73 -26.23
N VAL A 191 -8.57 -16.61 -25.65
CA VAL A 191 -9.35 -17.60 -26.39
C VAL A 191 -10.51 -16.93 -27.13
N LEU A 192 -11.34 -16.17 -26.41
CA LEU A 192 -12.56 -15.60 -26.98
C LEU A 192 -12.25 -14.45 -27.95
N GLY A 193 -11.21 -13.66 -27.68
CA GLY A 193 -10.75 -12.62 -28.60
C GLY A 193 -10.22 -13.22 -29.90
N THR A 194 -9.38 -14.26 -29.84
CA THR A 194 -8.89 -14.94 -31.05
C THR A 194 -10.01 -15.57 -31.86
N LEU A 195 -11.00 -16.17 -31.18
CA LEU A 195 -12.18 -16.73 -31.84
C LEU A 195 -13.00 -15.67 -32.59
N LEU A 196 -13.22 -14.50 -31.96
CA LEU A 196 -14.09 -13.46 -32.50
C LEU A 196 -13.39 -12.52 -33.49
N ASP A 197 -12.09 -12.27 -33.32
CA ASP A 197 -11.34 -11.27 -34.09
C ASP A 197 -10.58 -11.88 -35.26
N VAL A 198 -10.24 -13.17 -35.16
CA VAL A 198 -9.42 -13.87 -36.16
C VAL A 198 -10.22 -14.98 -36.83
N ILE A 199 -10.69 -15.97 -36.06
CA ILE A 199 -11.28 -17.19 -36.63
C ILE A 199 -12.63 -16.91 -37.29
N TYR A 200 -13.55 -16.26 -36.58
CA TYR A 200 -14.90 -16.01 -37.09
C TYR A 200 -14.92 -15.10 -38.34
N PRO A 201 -14.21 -13.95 -38.37
CA PRO A 201 -14.21 -13.08 -39.53
C PRO A 201 -13.58 -13.74 -40.75
N LEU A 202 -12.50 -14.49 -40.55
CA LEU A 202 -11.81 -15.21 -41.62
C LEU A 202 -12.72 -16.29 -42.26
N LEU A 203 -13.42 -17.07 -41.43
CA LEU A 203 -14.34 -18.12 -41.91
C LEU A 203 -15.56 -17.55 -42.62
N LYS A 204 -16.13 -16.44 -42.12
CA LYS A 204 -17.41 -15.93 -42.60
C LYS A 204 -17.27 -14.93 -43.74
N TYR A 205 -16.28 -14.06 -43.69
CA TYR A 205 -16.14 -12.93 -44.62
C TYR A 205 -14.88 -13.01 -45.49
N GLY A 206 -13.96 -13.96 -45.21
CA GLY A 206 -12.68 -14.06 -45.91
C GLY A 206 -11.75 -12.85 -45.67
N MET A 207 -12.09 -11.99 -44.71
CA MET A 207 -11.38 -10.76 -44.39
C MET A 207 -11.47 -10.44 -42.89
N PHE A 208 -10.53 -9.64 -42.40
CA PHE A 208 -10.53 -9.15 -41.02
C PHE A 208 -11.55 -8.01 -40.86
N VAL A 209 -12.18 -7.94 -39.68
CA VAL A 209 -13.18 -6.92 -39.35
C VAL A 209 -12.74 -6.18 -38.08
N GLY A 210 -12.57 -4.86 -38.18
CA GLY A 210 -11.90 -4.03 -37.16
C GLY A 210 -12.70 -3.71 -35.89
N THR A 211 -13.98 -4.08 -35.81
CA THR A 211 -14.77 -3.92 -34.57
C THR A 211 -15.60 -5.18 -34.29
N THR A 212 -15.27 -5.85 -33.20
CA THR A 212 -15.97 -7.03 -32.70
C THR A 212 -16.41 -6.79 -31.26
N PHE A 213 -16.85 -7.84 -30.58
CA PHE A 213 -17.20 -7.83 -29.16
C PHE A 213 -16.05 -8.30 -28.26
N SER A 214 -14.83 -8.45 -28.79
CA SER A 214 -13.72 -9.07 -28.06
C SER A 214 -13.23 -8.27 -26.85
N HIS A 215 -13.29 -6.94 -26.91
CA HIS A 215 -12.86 -6.04 -25.83
C HIS A 215 -13.66 -6.25 -24.53
N TYR A 216 -14.92 -6.70 -24.61
CA TYR A 216 -15.69 -7.06 -23.41
C TYR A 216 -15.08 -8.26 -22.67
N PHE A 217 -14.49 -9.21 -23.39
CA PHE A 217 -13.78 -10.33 -22.77
C PHE A 217 -12.46 -9.90 -22.15
N PHE A 218 -11.82 -8.84 -22.66
CA PHE A 218 -10.67 -8.22 -21.99
C PHE A 218 -11.07 -7.56 -20.68
N THR A 219 -12.17 -6.79 -20.66
CA THR A 219 -12.71 -6.23 -19.40
C THR A 219 -13.08 -7.33 -18.42
N LEU A 220 -13.78 -8.39 -18.86
CA LEU A 220 -14.12 -9.53 -18.01
C LEU A 220 -12.86 -10.22 -17.46
N GLY A 221 -11.84 -10.41 -18.30
CA GLY A 221 -10.55 -10.92 -17.89
C GLY A 221 -9.89 -10.07 -16.79
N TYR A 222 -9.94 -8.74 -16.95
CA TYR A 222 -9.42 -7.80 -15.98
C TYR A 222 -10.22 -7.76 -14.68
N VAL A 223 -11.51 -8.11 -14.66
CA VAL A 223 -12.26 -8.33 -13.42
C VAL A 223 -11.62 -9.45 -12.59
N PHE A 224 -11.25 -10.58 -13.21
CA PHE A 224 -10.56 -11.66 -12.49
C PHE A 224 -9.19 -11.24 -11.96
N ILE A 225 -8.44 -10.45 -12.73
CA ILE A 225 -7.17 -9.89 -12.27
C ILE A 225 -7.40 -8.91 -11.11
N GLY A 226 -8.42 -8.05 -11.19
CA GLY A 226 -8.80 -7.12 -10.13
C GLY A 226 -9.24 -7.81 -8.85
N LEU A 227 -9.97 -8.92 -8.95
CA LEU A 227 -10.26 -9.79 -7.79
C LEU A 227 -8.97 -10.34 -7.17
N ALA A 228 -7.97 -10.68 -7.98
CA ALA A 228 -6.67 -11.11 -7.48
C ALA A 228 -5.94 -10.00 -6.71
N VAL A 229 -5.98 -8.77 -7.25
CA VAL A 229 -5.43 -7.57 -6.61
C VAL A 229 -6.07 -7.33 -5.25
N LEU A 230 -7.40 -7.28 -5.19
CA LEU A 230 -8.15 -6.93 -3.99
C LEU A 230 -8.12 -8.03 -2.93
N ARG A 231 -8.21 -9.31 -3.33
CA ARG A 231 -8.35 -10.43 -2.39
C ARG A 231 -7.02 -11.02 -1.92
N TYR A 232 -5.98 -11.01 -2.77
CA TYR A 232 -4.70 -11.65 -2.45
C TYR A 232 -3.53 -10.68 -2.38
N GLY A 233 -3.77 -9.37 -2.51
CA GLY A 233 -2.71 -8.37 -2.45
C GLY A 233 -1.65 -8.61 -3.54
N LEU A 234 -2.08 -8.82 -4.79
CA LEU A 234 -1.22 -9.12 -5.94
C LEU A 234 0.01 -8.20 -6.05
N PHE A 235 -0.12 -6.97 -5.55
CA PHE A 235 0.87 -5.90 -5.63
C PHE A 235 1.34 -5.35 -4.28
N LEU A 236 0.94 -5.95 -3.14
CA LEU A 236 1.43 -5.58 -1.82
C LEU A 236 2.66 -6.43 -1.47
N ASP A 237 3.77 -5.78 -1.16
CA ASP A 237 4.93 -6.46 -0.57
C ASP A 237 4.82 -6.43 0.95
N PHE A 238 4.19 -7.48 1.51
CA PHE A 238 4.08 -7.61 2.96
C PHE A 238 5.44 -7.72 3.65
N GLN A 239 6.51 -8.18 2.96
CA GLN A 239 7.84 -8.25 3.57
C GLN A 239 8.40 -6.85 3.78
N GLU A 240 8.31 -5.98 2.76
CA GLU A 240 8.73 -4.58 2.87
C GLU A 240 7.92 -3.83 3.94
N ILE A 241 6.60 -4.04 3.99
CA ILE A 241 5.74 -3.43 5.01
C ILE A 241 6.16 -3.89 6.42
N LEU A 242 6.37 -5.19 6.62
CA LEU A 242 6.78 -5.73 7.92
C LEU A 242 8.19 -5.28 8.32
N GLU A 243 9.12 -5.20 7.37
CA GLU A 243 10.47 -4.69 7.63
C GLU A 243 10.43 -3.19 8.00
N ASN A 244 9.61 -2.40 7.31
CA ASN A 244 9.42 -0.98 7.65
C ASN A 244 8.77 -0.79 9.03
N ILE A 245 7.76 -1.61 9.37
CA ILE A 245 7.13 -1.60 10.70
C ILE A 245 8.17 -1.97 11.76
N PHE A 246 8.93 -3.06 11.54
CA PHE A 246 9.96 -3.51 12.46
C PHE A 246 11.08 -2.47 12.63
N ARG A 247 11.59 -1.88 11.54
CA ARG A 247 12.65 -0.86 11.60
C ARG A 247 12.21 0.38 12.40
N LYS A 248 10.95 0.83 12.22
CA LYS A 248 10.42 2.07 12.81
C LYS A 248 9.74 1.93 14.17
N MET A 249 9.61 0.72 14.72
CA MET A 249 8.95 0.53 16.01
C MET A 249 9.70 1.28 17.13
N THR A 250 8.96 1.86 18.07
CA THR A 250 9.49 2.71 19.15
C THR A 250 10.18 1.94 20.27
N GLU A 251 9.84 0.67 20.44
CA GLU A 251 10.50 -0.23 21.39
C GLU A 251 11.77 -0.81 20.77
N MET A 252 12.76 -1.16 21.58
CA MET A 252 13.93 -1.87 21.06
C MET A 252 13.53 -3.28 20.65
N ALA A 253 13.88 -3.71 19.44
CA ALA A 253 13.66 -5.09 19.04
C ALA A 253 14.80 -5.63 18.19
N LEU A 254 15.16 -6.87 18.47
CA LEU A 254 16.11 -7.65 17.68
C LEU A 254 15.62 -9.08 17.53
N ILE A 255 16.13 -9.74 16.51
CA ILE A 255 15.91 -11.16 16.25
C ILE A 255 17.28 -11.83 16.23
N THR A 256 17.44 -12.92 16.96
CA THR A 256 18.65 -13.74 16.94
C THR A 256 18.37 -15.12 16.39
N ASP A 257 19.43 -15.82 15.97
CA ASP A 257 19.36 -17.27 15.83
C ASP A 257 19.17 -17.96 17.21
N ARG A 258 19.06 -19.29 17.22
CA ARG A 258 18.95 -20.07 18.48
C ARG A 258 20.20 -20.02 19.36
N GLY A 259 21.34 -19.61 18.81
CA GLY A 259 22.60 -19.45 19.52
C GLY A 259 22.85 -18.02 20.02
N GLY A 260 21.89 -17.09 19.87
CA GLY A 260 22.03 -15.70 20.30
C GLY A 260 22.78 -14.78 19.34
N THR A 261 23.06 -15.22 18.10
CA THR A 261 23.66 -14.38 17.06
C THR A 261 22.62 -13.43 16.49
N ILE A 262 22.87 -12.13 16.50
CA ILE A 262 21.90 -11.11 16.05
C ILE A 262 21.79 -11.15 14.52
N LEU A 263 20.56 -11.41 14.04
CA LEU A 263 20.23 -11.50 12.62
C LEU A 263 19.58 -10.22 12.10
N MET A 264 18.78 -9.54 12.93
CA MET A 264 18.07 -8.31 12.61
C MET A 264 17.94 -7.43 13.84
N THR A 265 17.89 -6.12 13.63
CA THR A 265 17.67 -5.11 14.67
C THR A 265 16.85 -3.95 14.10
N ASN A 266 16.13 -3.24 14.95
CA ASN A 266 15.45 -2.01 14.56
C ASN A 266 16.31 -0.76 14.81
N GLU A 267 15.85 0.39 14.29
CA GLU A 267 16.55 1.67 14.43
C GLU A 267 16.68 2.12 15.88
N LYS A 268 15.69 1.76 16.73
CA LYS A 268 15.69 2.16 18.14
C LYS A 268 16.87 1.59 18.92
N ILE A 269 17.28 0.35 18.65
CA ILE A 269 18.47 -0.25 19.26
C ILE A 269 19.73 0.50 18.86
N LEU A 270 19.86 0.86 17.57
CA LEU A 270 21.03 1.57 17.06
C LEU A 270 21.17 2.94 17.73
N GLU A 271 20.04 3.66 17.88
CA GLU A 271 19.96 4.94 18.58
C GLU A 271 20.37 4.81 20.06
N LYS A 272 19.77 3.86 20.80
CA LYS A 272 19.99 3.72 22.24
C LYS A 272 21.37 3.17 22.59
N LEU A 273 21.88 2.19 21.83
CA LEU A 273 23.21 1.62 22.05
C LEU A 273 24.34 2.44 21.40
N GLN A 274 24.00 3.47 20.62
CA GLN A 274 24.91 4.38 19.92
C GLN A 274 25.91 3.64 19.03
N CYS A 275 25.39 2.76 18.19
CA CYS A 275 26.19 1.89 17.34
C CYS A 275 25.59 1.81 15.93
N LYS A 276 26.41 1.40 14.97
CA LYS A 276 25.96 1.18 13.60
C LYS A 276 25.41 -0.24 13.44
N GLU A 277 24.49 -0.42 12.48
CA GLU A 277 23.87 -1.72 12.18
C GLU A 277 24.93 -2.81 11.92
N GLU A 278 25.96 -2.48 11.13
CA GLU A 278 27.12 -3.33 10.82
C GLU A 278 27.93 -3.76 12.05
N GLU A 279 27.89 -2.98 13.14
CA GLU A 279 28.60 -3.28 14.38
C GLU A 279 27.81 -4.21 15.31
N ILE A 280 26.52 -4.43 15.05
CA ILE A 280 25.63 -5.29 15.84
C ILE A 280 25.35 -6.61 15.11
N LEU A 281 25.08 -6.56 13.81
CA LEU A 281 24.70 -7.74 13.05
C LEU A 281 25.82 -8.80 13.08
N GLY A 282 25.43 -10.05 13.30
CA GLY A 282 26.35 -11.19 13.38
C GLY A 282 27.08 -11.34 14.74
N LYS A 283 26.94 -10.39 15.66
CA LYS A 283 27.50 -10.52 17.02
C LYS A 283 26.57 -11.30 17.95
N LYS A 284 27.09 -11.73 19.10
CA LYS A 284 26.27 -12.36 20.14
C LYS A 284 25.56 -11.30 20.94
N ILE A 285 24.28 -11.51 21.22
CA ILE A 285 23.53 -10.61 22.09
C ILE A 285 24.15 -10.50 23.49
N GLY A 286 24.79 -11.58 23.96
CA GLY A 286 25.55 -11.59 25.22
C GLY A 286 26.60 -10.49 25.31
N ASP A 287 27.21 -10.07 24.19
CA ASP A 287 28.23 -9.02 24.16
C ASP A 287 27.69 -7.65 24.61
N PHE A 288 26.38 -7.44 24.51
CA PHE A 288 25.69 -6.19 24.85
C PHE A 288 24.99 -6.26 26.21
N LEU A 289 24.97 -7.42 26.87
CA LEU A 289 24.32 -7.63 28.16
C LEU A 289 25.28 -7.47 29.31
N VAL A 290 24.84 -6.81 30.38
CA VAL A 290 25.55 -6.87 31.67
C VAL A 290 25.50 -8.31 32.20
N GLY A 291 26.66 -8.88 32.48
CA GLY A 291 26.82 -10.30 32.81
C GLY A 291 27.14 -11.19 31.59
N GLY A 292 27.23 -10.60 30.40
CA GLY A 292 27.76 -11.24 29.21
C GLY A 292 26.97 -12.46 28.74
N GLU A 293 27.69 -13.37 28.07
CA GLU A 293 27.15 -14.64 27.58
C GLU A 293 26.58 -15.54 28.71
N LYS A 294 27.11 -15.42 29.93
CA LYS A 294 26.57 -16.16 31.09
C LYS A 294 25.13 -15.77 31.36
N LYS A 295 24.81 -14.46 31.32
CA LYS A 295 23.44 -13.98 31.53
C LYS A 295 22.52 -14.44 30.42
N PHE A 296 22.99 -14.44 29.17
CA PHE A 296 22.22 -14.92 28.04
C PHE A 296 21.90 -16.42 28.17
N LYS A 297 22.85 -17.25 28.62
CA LYS A 297 22.62 -18.69 28.87
C LYS A 297 21.51 -18.95 29.89
N GLU A 298 21.46 -18.18 30.99
CA GLU A 298 20.37 -18.30 31.98
C GLU A 298 18.99 -18.03 31.35
N ILE A 299 18.92 -17.06 30.43
CA ILE A 299 17.69 -16.73 29.70
C ILE A 299 17.35 -17.87 28.74
N LEU A 300 18.35 -18.34 27.98
CA LEU A 300 18.19 -19.41 27.00
C LEU A 300 17.67 -20.71 27.63
N GLU A 301 18.15 -21.07 28.83
CA GLU A 301 17.69 -22.24 29.57
C GLU A 301 16.19 -22.16 29.91
N LYS A 302 15.67 -20.98 30.26
CA LYS A 302 14.24 -20.76 30.48
C LYS A 302 13.46 -20.86 29.17
N LEU A 303 13.95 -20.23 28.11
CA LEU A 303 13.33 -20.33 26.79
C LEU A 303 13.24 -21.79 26.31
N GLN A 304 14.27 -22.60 26.54
CA GLN A 304 14.32 -24.01 26.14
C GLN A 304 13.29 -24.88 26.85
N LYS A 305 12.83 -24.46 28.03
CA LYS A 305 11.72 -25.10 28.77
C LYS A 305 10.34 -24.69 28.24
N GLY A 306 10.28 -23.86 27.20
CA GLY A 306 9.05 -23.33 26.61
C GLY A 306 8.50 -22.10 27.33
N GLU A 307 9.26 -21.54 28.29
CA GLU A 307 8.86 -20.34 29.03
C GLU A 307 9.30 -19.08 28.27
N THR A 308 8.55 -17.98 28.43
CA THR A 308 9.05 -16.63 28.05
C THR A 308 9.80 -16.02 29.22
N TYR A 309 10.97 -15.41 28.95
CA TYR A 309 11.66 -14.62 29.96
C TYR A 309 11.14 -13.19 29.94
N GLN A 310 10.75 -12.67 31.10
CA GLN A 310 10.44 -11.25 31.29
C GLN A 310 11.19 -10.74 32.52
N GLY A 311 11.81 -9.57 32.41
CA GLY A 311 12.45 -8.95 33.56
C GLY A 311 13.32 -7.76 33.24
N LYS A 312 13.93 -7.19 34.27
CA LYS A 312 14.89 -6.09 34.14
C LYS A 312 16.25 -6.63 33.69
N ILE A 313 16.80 -6.03 32.63
CA ILE A 313 18.15 -6.30 32.13
C ILE A 313 18.85 -4.98 31.86
N ASN A 314 20.14 -4.92 32.18
CA ASN A 314 20.97 -3.78 31.84
C ASN A 314 21.78 -4.10 30.59
N PHE A 315 21.73 -3.20 29.61
CA PHE A 315 22.55 -3.24 28.42
C PHE A 315 23.76 -2.31 28.58
N LEU A 316 24.82 -2.62 27.84
CA LEU A 316 26.00 -1.78 27.70
C LEU A 316 25.95 -1.09 26.33
N SER A 317 25.93 0.24 26.34
CA SER A 317 26.17 1.01 25.11
C SER A 317 27.63 0.90 24.67
N LYS A 318 27.93 1.35 23.44
CA LYS A 318 29.30 1.42 22.92
C LYS A 318 30.24 2.26 23.81
N GLU A 319 29.70 3.29 24.47
CA GLU A 319 30.44 4.17 25.37
C GLU A 319 30.53 3.63 26.81
N GLY A 320 30.02 2.42 27.06
CA GLY A 320 30.03 1.78 28.38
C GLY A 320 28.92 2.25 29.33
N GLN A 321 28.01 3.11 28.86
CA GLN A 321 26.85 3.53 29.66
C GLN A 321 25.91 2.35 29.92
N LEU A 322 25.50 2.19 31.18
CA LEU A 322 24.51 1.21 31.62
C LEU A 322 23.11 1.70 31.31
N LEU A 323 22.38 0.92 30.51
CA LEU A 323 21.02 1.24 30.09
C LEU A 323 20.05 0.20 30.65
N PRO A 324 19.18 0.56 31.62
CA PRO A 324 18.23 -0.37 32.20
C PRO A 324 16.99 -0.53 31.33
N PHE A 325 16.64 -1.78 31.00
CA PHE A 325 15.48 -2.11 30.18
C PHE A 325 14.60 -3.15 30.86
N TRP A 326 13.29 -3.03 30.65
CA TRP A 326 12.36 -4.12 30.86
C TRP A 326 12.22 -4.90 29.58
N VAL A 327 12.53 -6.19 29.60
CA VAL A 327 12.72 -6.97 28.37
C VAL A 327 11.93 -8.25 28.39
N THR A 328 11.46 -8.63 27.22
CA THR A 328 10.82 -9.92 26.95
C THR A 328 11.64 -10.68 25.92
N PHE A 329 11.97 -11.94 26.23
CA PHE A 329 12.54 -12.89 25.28
C PHE A 329 11.54 -14.01 25.03
N SER A 330 11.39 -14.39 23.76
CA SER A 330 10.50 -15.48 23.35
C SER A 330 11.07 -16.28 22.18
N PHE A 331 10.81 -17.58 22.14
CA PHE A 331 11.15 -18.40 20.98
C PHE A 331 10.13 -18.22 19.85
N VAL A 332 10.64 -18.06 18.64
CA VAL A 332 9.88 -18.15 17.39
C VAL A 332 10.50 -19.23 16.50
N LYS A 333 9.80 -19.65 15.45
CA LYS A 333 10.31 -20.69 14.53
C LYS A 333 11.73 -20.42 14.02
N ALA A 334 12.04 -19.15 13.75
CA ALA A 334 13.31 -18.70 13.18
C ALA A 334 14.43 -18.45 14.21
N GLY A 335 14.16 -18.45 15.52
CA GLY A 335 15.14 -18.08 16.53
C GLY A 335 14.51 -17.43 17.75
N ILE A 336 15.14 -16.40 18.31
CA ILE A 336 14.68 -15.72 19.53
C ILE A 336 14.32 -14.29 19.18
N VAL A 337 13.14 -13.84 19.61
CA VAL A 337 12.73 -12.44 19.52
C VAL A 337 12.93 -11.78 20.88
N PHE A 338 13.58 -10.63 20.84
CA PHE A 338 13.76 -9.72 21.96
C PHE A 338 12.93 -8.46 21.72
N VAL A 339 12.19 -8.03 22.74
CA VAL A 339 11.54 -6.72 22.78
C VAL A 339 11.88 -6.06 24.11
N GLY A 340 12.35 -4.82 24.07
CA GLY A 340 12.82 -4.08 25.24
C GLY A 340 12.26 -2.66 25.32
N GLN A 341 11.72 -2.32 26.50
CA GLN A 341 11.27 -0.98 26.84
C GLN A 341 12.28 -0.29 27.74
N ASP A 342 12.68 0.94 27.38
CA ASP A 342 13.64 1.74 28.13
C ASP A 342 13.05 2.19 29.49
N LEU A 343 13.67 1.78 30.58
CA LEU A 343 13.27 2.21 31.92
C LEU A 343 13.88 3.56 32.30
N GLY A 344 14.94 4.01 31.64
CA GLY A 344 15.61 5.27 31.94
C GLY A 344 14.74 6.50 31.68
N GLU A 345 13.88 6.47 30.67
CA GLU A 345 12.87 7.52 30.48
C GLU A 345 11.82 7.49 31.60
N ILE A 346 11.28 6.32 31.92
CA ILE A 346 10.26 6.15 32.95
C ILE A 346 10.77 6.64 34.31
N LEU A 347 11.99 6.26 34.70
CA LEU A 347 12.60 6.67 35.96
C LEU A 347 12.82 8.19 36.03
N ARG A 348 13.26 8.82 34.93
CA ARG A 348 13.39 10.29 34.87
C ARG A 348 12.04 11.00 34.97
N TYR A 349 11.01 10.44 34.35
CA TYR A 349 9.65 10.97 34.49
C TYR A 349 9.15 10.85 35.94
N GLN A 350 9.41 9.71 36.61
CA GLN A 350 9.07 9.51 38.02
C GLN A 350 9.78 10.53 38.91
N GLU A 351 11.10 10.69 38.78
CA GLU A 351 11.86 11.68 39.57
C GLU A 351 11.36 13.12 39.36
N ARG A 352 11.02 13.48 38.11
CA ARG A 352 10.47 14.81 37.81
C ARG A 352 9.11 15.02 38.48
N LEU A 353 8.25 13.99 38.42
CA LEU A 353 6.93 14.04 39.02
C LEU A 353 7.03 14.12 40.55
N GLU A 354 7.92 13.36 41.17
CA GLU A 354 8.19 13.42 42.62
C GLU A 354 8.63 14.82 43.05
N LYS A 355 9.56 15.45 42.32
CA LYS A 355 9.99 16.83 42.59
C LYS A 355 8.84 17.83 42.46
N GLU A 356 7.96 17.64 41.48
CA GLU A 356 6.80 18.52 41.27
C GLU A 356 5.76 18.35 42.39
N VAL A 357 5.49 17.10 42.79
CA VAL A 357 4.62 16.78 43.93
C VAL A 357 5.17 17.39 45.23
N GLU A 358 6.48 17.25 45.48
CA GLU A 358 7.11 17.84 46.67
C GLU A 358 6.97 19.36 46.69
N LYS A 359 7.24 20.02 45.53
CA LYS A 359 7.07 21.47 45.38
C LYS A 359 5.62 21.90 45.65
N ARG A 360 4.64 21.23 45.04
CA ARG A 360 3.22 21.52 45.24
C ARG A 360 2.77 21.29 46.68
N THR A 361 3.31 20.26 47.33
CA THR A 361 3.00 19.96 48.75
C THR A 361 3.49 21.09 49.64
N LYS A 362 4.71 21.62 49.42
CA LYS A 362 5.24 22.78 50.15
C LYS A 362 4.41 24.05 49.91
N GLU A 363 4.03 24.34 48.66
CA GLU A 363 3.16 25.47 48.32
C GLU A 363 1.80 25.38 49.02
N LEU A 364 1.21 24.18 49.08
CA LEU A 364 -0.07 23.95 49.77
C LEU A 364 0.06 24.13 51.29
N GLN A 365 1.12 23.62 51.91
CA GLN A 365 1.38 23.82 53.34
C GLN A 365 1.50 25.30 53.70
N GLN A 366 2.23 26.08 52.89
CA GLN A 366 2.37 27.52 53.09
C GLN A 366 1.00 28.23 53.01
N LYS A 367 0.18 27.88 52.02
CA LYS A 367 -1.18 28.42 51.89
C LYS A 367 -2.08 28.05 53.06
N ILE A 368 -1.95 26.84 53.62
CA ILE A 368 -2.70 26.44 54.82
C ILE A 368 -2.31 27.34 56.00
N ILE A 369 -1.02 27.57 56.23
CA ILE A 369 -0.53 28.45 57.32
C ILE A 369 -1.06 29.89 57.11
N GLU A 370 -0.97 30.43 55.90
CA GLU A 370 -1.49 31.77 55.58
C GLU A 370 -3.00 31.88 55.82
N LEU A 371 -3.76 30.84 55.46
CA LEU A 371 -5.21 30.78 55.70
C LEU A 371 -5.53 30.69 57.19
N GLU A 372 -4.77 29.91 57.97
CA GLU A 372 -4.92 29.81 59.42
C GLU A 372 -4.64 31.15 60.13
N GLU A 373 -3.59 31.86 59.72
CA GLU A 373 -3.28 33.20 60.24
C GLU A 373 -4.38 34.20 59.87
N TYR A 374 -4.83 34.20 58.62
CA TYR A 374 -5.94 35.04 58.17
C TYR A 374 -7.23 34.75 58.93
N TYR A 375 -7.55 33.47 59.17
CA TYR A 375 -8.72 33.07 59.93
C TYR A 375 -8.64 33.58 61.37
N LYS A 376 -7.50 33.40 62.05
CA LYS A 376 -7.28 33.89 63.42
C LYS A 376 -7.43 35.40 63.53
N LEU A 377 -6.90 36.16 62.56
CA LEU A 377 -7.05 37.61 62.50
C LEU A 377 -8.52 38.03 62.28
N THR A 378 -9.23 37.35 61.38
CA THR A 378 -10.61 37.68 61.03
C THR A 378 -11.56 37.37 62.19
N VAL A 379 -11.45 36.20 62.81
CA VAL A 379 -12.22 35.83 64.00
C VAL A 379 -11.93 36.79 65.16
N GLY A 380 -10.65 37.14 65.38
CA GLY A 380 -10.28 38.13 66.40
C GLY A 380 -10.92 39.50 66.17
N ARG A 381 -10.98 39.96 64.90
CA ARG A 381 -11.67 41.21 64.54
C ARG A 381 -13.17 41.11 64.78
N GLU A 382 -13.82 40.01 64.42
CA GLU A 382 -15.26 39.83 64.64
C GLU A 382 -15.63 39.81 66.14
N LEU A 383 -14.84 39.12 66.96
CA LEU A 383 -15.01 39.12 68.42
C LEU A 383 -14.86 40.54 68.99
N LYS A 384 -13.86 41.30 68.56
CA LYS A 384 -13.68 42.69 68.99
C LYS A 384 -14.83 43.60 68.55
N MET A 385 -15.32 43.41 67.33
CA MET A 385 -16.49 44.14 66.81
C MET A 385 -17.75 43.84 67.63
N LEU A 386 -17.92 42.59 68.07
CA LEU A 386 -19.03 42.19 68.95
C LEU A 386 -18.93 42.88 70.32
N GLU A 387 -17.74 42.86 70.95
CA GLU A 387 -17.49 43.56 72.22
C GLU A 387 -17.78 45.06 72.11
N LEU A 388 -17.26 45.72 71.07
CA LEU A 388 -17.46 47.15 70.85
C LEU A 388 -18.93 47.48 70.60
N LYS A 389 -19.67 46.64 69.87
CA LYS A 389 -21.13 46.81 69.69
C LYS A 389 -21.87 46.74 71.04
N ASN A 390 -21.56 45.75 71.86
CA ASN A 390 -22.16 45.60 73.19
C ASN A 390 -21.85 46.82 74.08
N GLU A 391 -20.62 47.31 74.04
CA GLU A 391 -20.19 48.49 74.81
C GLU A 391 -20.90 49.77 74.35
N VAL A 392 -21.00 49.99 73.03
CA VAL A 392 -21.75 51.12 72.46
C VAL A 392 -23.22 51.06 72.88
N GLU A 393 -23.83 49.87 72.92
CA GLU A 393 -25.21 49.72 73.37
C GLU A 393 -25.38 50.02 74.87
N ARG A 394 -24.42 49.60 75.71
CA ARG A 394 -24.38 49.95 77.14
C ARG A 394 -24.27 51.47 77.35
N LEU A 395 -23.31 52.11 76.69
CA LEU A 395 -23.09 53.56 76.77
C LEU A 395 -24.31 54.34 76.27
N LYS A 396 -24.99 53.89 75.20
CA LYS A 396 -26.25 54.48 74.75
C LYS A 396 -27.34 54.40 75.83
N LYS A 397 -27.50 53.24 76.48
CA LYS A 397 -28.47 53.06 77.59
C LYS A 397 -28.14 53.95 78.79
N GLU A 398 -26.87 54.15 79.12
CA GLU A 398 -26.45 55.10 80.17
C GLU A 398 -26.72 56.55 79.78
N LEU A 399 -26.41 56.94 78.54
CA LEU A 399 -26.64 58.29 78.05
C LEU A 399 -28.14 58.65 78.02
N GLU A 400 -29.00 57.69 77.70
CA GLU A 400 -30.46 57.84 77.84
C GLU A 400 -30.90 58.03 79.29
N LYS A 401 -30.26 57.36 80.26
CA LYS A 401 -30.54 57.58 81.69
C LYS A 401 -30.14 58.98 82.15
N TYR A 402 -29.03 59.52 81.63
CA TYR A 402 -28.60 60.89 81.95
C TYR A 402 -29.47 61.94 81.25
N LYS A 403 -29.90 61.71 80.01
CA LYS A 403 -30.85 62.60 79.30
C LYS A 403 -32.26 62.64 79.92
N LYS A 404 -32.63 61.65 80.76
CA LYS A 404 -33.88 61.66 81.54
C LYS A 404 -33.74 62.32 82.92
N LYS A 405 -32.52 62.70 83.32
CA LYS A 405 -32.22 63.36 84.61
C LYS A 405 -31.91 64.86 84.48
N THR A 406 -32.02 65.40 83.28
CA THR A 406 -32.05 66.84 82.97
C THR A 406 -33.41 67.15 82.38
#